data_AF-A0A7G5DU08-F1
#
_entry.id   AF-A0A7G5DU08-F1
#
_cell.length_a   1.000
_cell.length_b   1.000
_cell.length_c   1.000
_cell.angle_alpha   90.00
_cell.angle_beta   90.00
_cell.angle_gamma   90.00
#
_symmetry.space_group_name_H-M   'P 1'
#
loop_
_entity.id
_entity.type
_entity.pdbx_description
1 polymer ?
#
loop_
_entity_poly.entity_id
_entity_poly.type
_entity_poly.pdbx_seq_one_letter_code
_entity_poly.pdbx_strand_id
1 'polypeptide(L)'
;MVGKKYDWEDGAELADHSKMKHQILSEYFYEYVITRCQTPKMERFRLAIVDGFAGGGRYKCGAPGSPLIFIQELHRAINDINVNRAVQNLAPIRIECTMVLNDYEPAALDSLKTHIAPVLVEYVDSSEYLSVQIDYLNDEFEKVYPRIKEYLQRGRFRNILFNLDQCGHSHVTTETLRDIMNSDNSTEIFYTFMITALLTYLQKHNPQMLERQLAHLSISKLDLDLLSEQMSNRQWLGTAENIVFSAFQKCAQFVSPFSINNPQGWRYWLIHLASSYRARQVYNNVLHKNSKSQAHFGRSGLNMLAHDPQEEGTLYLFDVNARDEAKGQLHDDIPKLISEFGDALNMAEFYGRIYNHTPAHSDDIHVTMIENPDLEIITPSGGTRRKANQIDIKDTIKLKSQTSFFPMFQRKT
;
A
#
# COMPACT_ATOMS: atom_id res chain seq x y z
N MET A 1 -1.31 -17.70 -22.47
CA MET A 1 -2.21 -18.60 -21.71
C MET A 1 -3.36 -17.74 -21.17
N VAL A 2 -4.60 -18.03 -21.56
CA VAL A 2 -5.79 -17.23 -21.19
C VAL A 2 -5.96 -17.28 -19.67
N GLY A 3 -5.93 -16.13 -18.99
CA GLY A 3 -6.14 -16.06 -17.54
C GLY A 3 -7.50 -16.67 -17.19
N LYS A 4 -7.52 -17.69 -16.32
CA LYS A 4 -8.76 -18.31 -15.84
C LYS A 4 -9.62 -17.25 -15.16
N LYS A 5 -10.75 -16.89 -15.78
CA LYS A 5 -11.83 -16.19 -15.10
C LYS A 5 -12.36 -17.07 -13.97
N TYR A 6 -12.70 -16.49 -12.84
CA TYR A 6 -13.40 -17.22 -11.78
C TYR A 6 -14.78 -17.59 -12.28
N ASP A 7 -15.11 -18.88 -12.25
CA ASP A 7 -16.45 -19.37 -12.53
C ASP A 7 -17.30 -19.21 -11.26
N TRP A 8 -18.07 -18.13 -11.20
CA TRP A 8 -18.92 -17.85 -10.05
C TRP A 8 -20.24 -18.63 -10.09
N GLU A 9 -20.68 -19.12 -11.27
CA GLU A 9 -21.91 -19.92 -11.40
C GLU A 9 -21.76 -21.26 -10.71
N ASP A 10 -20.63 -21.93 -10.90
CA ASP A 10 -20.33 -23.20 -10.24
C ASP A 10 -19.68 -23.02 -8.86
N GLY A 11 -19.48 -21.78 -8.41
CA GLY A 11 -18.76 -21.43 -7.20
C GLY A 11 -17.25 -21.33 -7.43
N ALA A 12 -16.69 -20.14 -7.25
CA ALA A 12 -15.27 -19.89 -7.47
C ALA A 12 -14.40 -20.58 -6.39
N GLU A 13 -13.30 -21.20 -6.82
CA GLU A 13 -12.28 -21.72 -5.90
C GLU A 13 -11.34 -20.60 -5.46
N LEU A 14 -11.00 -20.56 -4.17
CA LEU A 14 -10.05 -19.59 -3.65
C LEU A 14 -8.62 -20.11 -3.82
N ALA A 15 -7.86 -19.47 -4.72
CA ALA A 15 -6.43 -19.75 -4.86
C ALA A 15 -5.62 -19.15 -3.69
N ASP A 16 -4.49 -19.78 -3.35
CA ASP A 16 -3.64 -19.36 -2.21
C ASP A 16 -3.19 -17.90 -2.27
N HIS A 17 -2.81 -17.40 -3.46
CA HIS A 17 -2.42 -16.00 -3.65
C HIS A 17 -3.60 -15.04 -3.35
N SER A 18 -4.83 -15.45 -3.67
CA SER A 18 -6.02 -14.64 -3.39
C SER A 18 -6.36 -14.65 -1.90
N LYS A 19 -6.10 -15.76 -1.18
CA LYS A 19 -6.22 -15.80 0.28
C LYS A 19 -5.28 -14.79 0.95
N MET A 20 -4.02 -14.75 0.53
CA MET A 20 -3.05 -13.81 1.10
C MET A 20 -3.38 -12.35 0.77
N LYS A 21 -3.80 -12.09 -0.48
CA LYS A 21 -4.31 -10.78 -0.89
C LYS A 21 -5.49 -10.33 -0.01
N HIS A 22 -6.45 -11.21 0.24
CA HIS A 22 -7.60 -10.91 1.09
C HIS A 22 -7.21 -10.66 2.53
N GLN A 23 -6.20 -11.36 3.05
CA GLN A 23 -5.65 -11.09 4.37
C GLN A 23 -5.03 -9.68 4.44
N ILE A 24 -4.17 -9.31 3.48
CA ILE A 24 -3.57 -7.97 3.42
C ILE A 24 -4.64 -6.89 3.27
N LEU A 25 -5.64 -7.12 2.40
CA LEU A 25 -6.76 -6.20 2.21
C LEU A 25 -7.57 -5.98 3.50
N SER A 26 -7.92 -7.07 4.20
CA SER A 26 -8.63 -7.04 5.48
C SER A 26 -7.83 -6.26 6.53
N GLU A 27 -6.58 -6.63 6.77
CA GLU A 27 -5.74 -5.99 7.79
C GLU A 27 -5.45 -4.53 7.47
N TYR A 28 -5.17 -4.22 6.20
CA TYR A 28 -4.97 -2.84 5.78
C TYR A 28 -6.21 -2.00 5.96
N PHE A 29 -7.36 -2.48 5.49
CA PHE A 29 -8.55 -1.68 5.49
C PHE A 29 -9.06 -1.43 6.92
N TYR A 30 -8.88 -2.39 7.84
CA TYR A 30 -9.04 -2.16 9.27
C TYR A 30 -8.16 -0.99 9.74
N GLU A 31 -6.84 -1.04 9.49
CA GLU A 31 -5.89 0.02 9.89
C GLU A 31 -6.16 1.37 9.22
N TYR A 32 -6.68 1.36 7.99
CA TYR A 32 -7.13 2.55 7.27
C TYR A 32 -8.25 3.26 8.05
N VAL A 33 -9.28 2.51 8.47
CA VAL A 33 -10.40 3.08 9.24
C VAL A 33 -9.91 3.56 10.62
N ILE A 34 -9.11 2.75 11.32
CA ILE A 34 -8.51 3.13 12.62
C ILE A 34 -7.73 4.44 12.50
N THR A 35 -6.85 4.55 11.50
CA THR A 35 -5.97 5.71 11.30
C THR A 35 -6.76 6.98 10.97
N ARG A 36 -7.84 6.86 10.17
CA ARG A 36 -8.64 8.02 9.76
C ARG A 36 -9.58 8.53 10.86
N CYS A 37 -9.94 7.68 11.81
CA CYS A 37 -10.90 7.99 12.88
C CYS A 37 -10.25 8.40 14.21
N GLN A 38 -8.96 8.75 14.23
CA GLN A 38 -8.23 9.10 15.47
C GLN A 38 -8.58 10.49 16.03
N THR A 39 -9.18 11.38 15.23
CA THR A 39 -9.44 12.77 15.66
C THR A 39 -10.54 12.81 16.75
N PRO A 40 -10.27 13.35 17.96
CA PRO A 40 -11.24 13.32 19.05
C PRO A 40 -12.54 14.07 18.75
N LYS A 41 -12.49 15.14 17.96
CA LYS A 41 -13.67 15.94 17.57
C LYS A 41 -14.46 15.37 16.39
N MET A 42 -14.01 14.27 15.79
CA MET A 42 -14.70 13.65 14.68
C MET A 42 -15.81 12.74 15.19
N GLU A 43 -17.06 13.09 14.90
CA GLU A 43 -18.26 12.30 15.25
C GLU A 43 -18.87 11.59 14.03
N ARG A 44 -18.41 11.93 12.82
CA ARG A 44 -18.85 11.30 11.58
C ARG A 44 -17.68 11.12 10.62
N PHE A 45 -17.54 9.91 10.09
CA PHE A 45 -16.57 9.57 9.04
C PHE A 45 -17.32 9.07 7.80
N ARG A 46 -17.15 9.78 6.68
CA ARG A 46 -17.75 9.45 5.38
C ARG A 46 -16.68 8.90 4.45
N LEU A 47 -16.90 7.73 3.87
CA LEU A 47 -16.01 7.13 2.88
C LEU A 47 -16.79 6.51 1.72
N ALA A 48 -16.12 6.40 0.58
CA ALA A 48 -16.58 5.61 -0.55
C ALA A 48 -15.59 4.50 -0.87
N ILE A 49 -16.10 3.31 -1.18
CA ILE A 49 -15.32 2.17 -1.62
C ILE A 49 -15.82 1.81 -3.02
N VAL A 50 -14.91 1.67 -3.97
CA VAL A 50 -15.22 1.17 -5.31
C VAL A 50 -14.53 -0.15 -5.50
N ASP A 51 -15.29 -1.23 -5.62
CA ASP A 51 -14.76 -2.53 -6.02
C ASP A 51 -15.04 -2.73 -7.52
N GLY A 52 -13.98 -2.58 -8.33
CA GLY A 52 -14.10 -2.57 -9.78
C GLY A 52 -14.35 -3.95 -10.40
N PHE A 53 -14.03 -5.00 -9.65
CA PHE A 53 -14.08 -6.42 -10.04
C PHE A 53 -14.59 -7.25 -8.86
N ALA A 54 -15.81 -6.96 -8.41
CA ALA A 54 -16.35 -7.43 -7.14
C ALA A 54 -16.57 -8.95 -7.04
N GLY A 55 -16.70 -9.64 -8.17
CA GLY A 55 -17.00 -11.07 -8.23
C GLY A 55 -18.30 -11.44 -7.52
N GLY A 56 -18.44 -12.72 -7.15
CA GLY A 56 -19.60 -13.28 -6.47
C GLY A 56 -19.61 -13.13 -4.96
N GLY A 57 -18.61 -12.48 -4.37
CA GLY A 57 -18.55 -12.14 -2.95
C GLY A 57 -18.22 -13.29 -1.98
N ARG A 58 -18.41 -14.57 -2.34
CA ARG A 58 -18.07 -15.71 -1.46
C ARG A 58 -17.57 -16.91 -2.27
N TYR A 59 -16.45 -17.49 -1.86
CA TYR A 59 -15.85 -18.67 -2.49
C TYR A 59 -16.51 -19.96 -2.02
N LYS A 60 -16.29 -21.06 -2.77
CA LYS A 60 -16.74 -22.42 -2.42
C LYS A 60 -16.39 -22.85 -1.01
N CYS A 61 -15.20 -22.48 -0.53
CA CYS A 61 -14.73 -22.81 0.82
C CYS A 61 -15.37 -21.96 1.93
N GLY A 62 -16.34 -21.10 1.60
CA GLY A 62 -17.01 -20.19 2.52
C GLY A 62 -16.26 -18.89 2.80
N ALA A 63 -15.01 -18.77 2.36
CA ALA A 63 -14.22 -17.55 2.54
C ALA A 63 -14.88 -16.33 1.85
N PRO A 64 -14.82 -15.13 2.46
CA PRO A 64 -15.35 -13.92 1.86
C PRO A 64 -14.46 -13.37 0.74
N GLY A 65 -15.08 -12.75 -0.26
CA GLY A 65 -14.45 -11.87 -1.24
C GLY A 65 -14.36 -10.42 -0.75
N SER A 66 -13.72 -9.56 -1.55
CA SER A 66 -13.45 -8.16 -1.17
C SER A 66 -14.67 -7.37 -0.73
N PRO A 67 -15.87 -7.46 -1.36
CA PRO A 67 -17.02 -6.69 -0.89
C PRO A 67 -17.47 -7.07 0.52
N LEU A 68 -17.43 -8.36 0.86
CA LEU A 68 -17.82 -8.85 2.19
C LEU A 68 -16.76 -8.50 3.23
N ILE A 69 -15.47 -8.60 2.87
CA ILE A 69 -14.34 -8.19 3.73
C ILE A 69 -14.47 -6.72 4.14
N PHE A 70 -14.78 -5.82 3.20
CA PHE A 70 -14.95 -4.40 3.53
C PHE A 70 -16.04 -4.16 4.58
N ILE A 71 -17.19 -4.83 4.48
CA ILE A 71 -18.28 -4.69 5.46
C ILE A 71 -17.85 -5.22 6.84
N GLN A 72 -17.24 -6.40 6.86
CA GLN A 72 -16.79 -7.04 8.10
C GLN A 72 -15.76 -6.18 8.85
N GLU A 73 -14.76 -5.65 8.15
CA GLU A 73 -13.73 -4.81 8.74
C GLU A 73 -14.24 -3.41 9.11
N LEU A 74 -15.22 -2.85 8.38
CA LEU A 74 -15.92 -1.62 8.79
C LEU A 74 -16.58 -1.81 10.16
N HIS A 75 -17.35 -2.90 10.31
CA HIS A 75 -18.03 -3.24 11.56
C HIS A 75 -17.05 -3.50 12.71
N ARG A 76 -15.98 -4.26 12.45
CA ARG A 76 -14.94 -4.51 13.44
C ARG A 76 -14.29 -3.19 13.89
N ALA A 77 -13.83 -2.37 12.94
CA ALA A 77 -13.14 -1.13 13.25
C ALA A 77 -14.03 -0.14 14.01
N ILE A 78 -15.30 0.04 13.62
CA ILE A 78 -16.19 0.99 14.31
C ILE A 78 -16.44 0.60 15.76
N ASN A 79 -16.57 -0.70 16.04
CA ASN A 79 -16.73 -1.20 17.40
C ASN A 79 -15.47 -0.94 18.23
N ASP A 80 -14.30 -1.30 17.71
CA ASP A 80 -13.02 -1.07 18.40
C ASP A 80 -12.77 0.43 18.65
N ILE A 81 -13.08 1.29 17.68
CA ILE A 81 -12.96 2.74 17.83
C ILE A 81 -13.89 3.25 18.94
N ASN A 82 -15.16 2.89 18.92
CA ASN A 82 -16.14 3.42 19.88
C ASN A 82 -15.93 2.89 21.30
N VAL A 83 -15.44 1.65 21.45
CA VAL A 83 -14.99 1.13 22.76
C VAL A 83 -13.83 1.98 23.30
N ASN A 84 -12.81 2.26 22.48
CA ASN A 84 -11.67 3.07 22.88
C ASN A 84 -12.07 4.53 23.19
N ARG A 85 -13.02 5.09 22.45
CA ARG A 85 -13.55 6.44 22.69
C ARG A 85 -14.33 6.51 24.00
N ALA A 86 -15.15 5.50 24.30
CA ALA A 86 -15.87 5.42 25.56
C ALA A 86 -14.92 5.39 26.77
N VAL A 87 -13.83 4.61 26.72
CA VAL A 87 -12.78 4.60 27.76
C VAL A 87 -12.15 5.98 27.97
N GLN A 88 -12.06 6.79 26.91
CA GLN A 88 -11.51 8.15 26.95
C GLN A 88 -12.55 9.23 27.24
N ASN A 89 -13.80 8.86 27.55
CA ASN A 89 -14.94 9.79 27.71
C ASN A 89 -15.18 10.69 26.49
N LEU A 90 -14.98 10.15 25.29
CA LEU A 90 -15.25 10.83 24.02
C LEU A 90 -16.60 10.38 23.45
N ALA A 91 -17.30 11.28 22.76
CA ALA A 91 -18.52 10.95 22.02
C ALA A 91 -18.24 9.88 20.95
N PRO A 92 -19.16 8.94 20.70
CA PRO A 92 -18.97 7.92 19.67
C PRO A 92 -18.93 8.55 18.27
N ILE A 93 -18.26 7.87 17.35
CA ILE A 93 -18.24 8.20 15.93
C ILE A 93 -19.21 7.30 15.16
N ARG A 94 -19.81 7.84 14.10
CA ARG A 94 -20.59 7.08 13.10
C ARG A 94 -19.83 6.99 11.78
N ILE A 95 -19.87 5.84 11.13
CA ILE A 95 -19.32 5.63 9.79
C ILE A 95 -20.45 5.53 8.77
N GLU A 96 -20.37 6.36 7.73
CA GLU A 96 -21.24 6.32 6.56
C GLU A 96 -20.43 5.90 5.34
N CYS A 97 -20.65 4.67 4.89
CA CYS A 97 -19.95 4.08 3.77
C CYS A 97 -20.86 3.95 2.55
N THR A 98 -20.38 4.41 1.40
CA THR A 98 -20.99 4.10 0.10
C THR A 98 -20.09 3.13 -0.65
N MET A 99 -20.64 2.01 -1.09
CA MET A 99 -19.92 0.99 -1.86
C MET A 99 -20.45 0.96 -3.29
N VAL A 100 -19.57 1.12 -4.27
CA VAL A 100 -19.89 0.89 -5.68
C VAL A 100 -19.27 -0.43 -6.08
N LEU A 101 -20.11 -1.43 -6.35
CA LEU A 101 -19.69 -2.80 -6.66
C LEU A 101 -19.94 -3.08 -8.13
N ASN A 102 -18.87 -3.19 -8.90
CA ASN A 102 -18.91 -3.47 -10.33
C ASN A 102 -18.37 -4.87 -10.63
N ASP A 103 -19.02 -5.57 -11.55
CA ASP A 103 -18.42 -6.70 -12.24
C ASP A 103 -18.91 -6.76 -13.69
N TYR A 104 -18.08 -7.26 -14.59
CA TYR A 104 -18.48 -7.47 -15.98
C TYR A 104 -19.49 -8.62 -16.11
N GLU A 105 -19.35 -9.66 -15.28
CA GLU A 105 -20.17 -10.87 -15.35
C GLU A 105 -21.49 -10.73 -14.55
N PRO A 106 -22.66 -10.76 -15.21
CA PRO A 106 -23.94 -10.60 -14.51
C PRO A 106 -24.18 -11.67 -13.44
N ALA A 107 -23.81 -12.92 -13.71
CA ALA A 107 -23.98 -14.04 -12.78
C ALA A 107 -23.17 -13.87 -11.49
N ALA A 108 -21.98 -13.25 -11.58
CA ALA A 108 -21.17 -12.91 -10.42
C ALA A 108 -21.90 -11.88 -9.55
N LEU A 109 -22.47 -10.81 -10.14
CA LEU A 109 -23.20 -9.81 -9.37
C LEU A 109 -24.48 -10.34 -8.72
N ASP A 110 -25.20 -11.24 -9.38
CA ASP A 110 -26.40 -11.84 -8.80
C ASP A 110 -26.05 -12.76 -7.62
N SER A 111 -24.95 -13.51 -7.74
CA SER A 111 -24.37 -14.24 -6.60
C SER A 111 -23.95 -13.30 -5.46
N LEU A 112 -23.29 -12.20 -5.78
CA LEU A 112 -22.85 -11.20 -4.80
C LEU A 112 -24.02 -10.60 -4.01
N LYS A 113 -25.10 -10.19 -4.69
CA LYS A 113 -26.32 -9.68 -4.03
C LYS A 113 -26.88 -10.69 -3.03
N THR A 114 -26.89 -11.97 -3.40
CA THR A 114 -27.35 -13.05 -2.52
C THR A 114 -26.43 -13.21 -1.31
N HIS A 115 -25.11 -13.20 -1.51
CA HIS A 115 -24.14 -13.42 -0.43
C HIS A 115 -23.95 -12.22 0.50
N ILE A 116 -24.15 -10.99 0.02
CA ILE A 116 -23.94 -9.77 0.80
C ILE A 116 -25.15 -9.40 1.66
N ALA A 117 -26.36 -9.79 1.26
CA ALA A 117 -27.59 -9.54 2.02
C ALA A 117 -27.52 -10.02 3.49
N PRO A 118 -27.16 -11.28 3.81
CA PRO A 118 -27.04 -11.70 5.21
C PRO A 118 -25.92 -10.98 5.96
N VAL A 119 -24.85 -10.57 5.27
CA VAL A 119 -23.72 -9.82 5.85
C VAL A 119 -24.15 -8.41 6.24
N LEU A 120 -25.00 -7.76 5.44
CA LEU A 120 -25.60 -6.46 5.81
C LEU A 120 -26.46 -6.57 7.07
N VAL A 121 -27.31 -7.60 7.17
CA VAL A 121 -28.14 -7.82 8.35
C VAL A 121 -27.28 -8.06 9.59
N GLU A 122 -26.25 -8.90 9.47
CA GLU A 122 -25.40 -9.29 10.58
C GLU A 122 -24.51 -8.14 11.09
N TYR A 123 -23.95 -7.33 10.20
CA TYR A 123 -22.89 -6.36 10.55
C TYR A 123 -23.28 -4.89 10.40
N VAL A 124 -24.30 -4.56 9.60
CA VAL A 124 -24.73 -3.18 9.35
C VAL A 124 -26.02 -2.90 10.11
N ASP A 125 -27.08 -3.68 9.88
CA ASP A 125 -28.38 -3.45 10.50
C ASP A 125 -28.36 -3.66 12.03
N SER A 126 -27.44 -4.49 12.51
CA SER A 126 -27.20 -4.71 13.94
C SER A 126 -26.40 -3.59 14.61
N SER A 127 -25.82 -2.66 13.84
CA SER A 127 -24.92 -1.62 14.34
C SER A 127 -25.60 -0.24 14.36
N GLU A 128 -25.56 0.44 15.51
CA GLU A 128 -26.07 1.81 15.63
C GLU A 128 -25.15 2.87 15.00
N TYR A 129 -23.90 2.50 14.74
CA TYR A 129 -22.81 3.42 14.35
C TYR A 129 -22.30 3.21 12.93
N LEU A 130 -22.83 2.23 12.20
CA LEU A 130 -22.43 1.93 10.83
C LEU A 130 -23.64 2.00 9.90
N SER A 131 -23.52 2.74 8.81
CA SER A 131 -24.46 2.70 7.70
C SER A 131 -23.71 2.42 6.40
N VAL A 132 -24.22 1.48 5.61
CA VAL A 132 -23.64 1.11 4.31
C VAL A 132 -24.72 1.22 3.23
N GLN A 133 -24.44 2.01 2.19
CA GLN A 133 -25.24 2.04 0.96
C GLN A 133 -24.47 1.36 -0.16
N ILE A 134 -25.12 0.51 -0.95
CA ILE A 134 -24.49 -0.21 -2.06
C ILE A 134 -25.16 0.17 -3.38
N ASP A 135 -24.33 0.49 -4.38
CA ASP A 135 -24.73 0.65 -5.78
C ASP A 135 -24.04 -0.43 -6.62
N TYR A 136 -24.82 -1.21 -7.36
CA TYR A 136 -24.31 -2.25 -8.25
C TYR A 136 -24.22 -1.74 -9.70
N LEU A 137 -23.09 -2.00 -10.35
CA LEU A 137 -22.87 -1.71 -11.77
C LEU A 137 -22.46 -2.99 -12.50
N ASN A 138 -22.82 -3.11 -13.77
CA ASN A 138 -22.48 -4.26 -14.59
C ASN A 138 -21.96 -3.82 -15.95
N ASP A 139 -20.64 -3.69 -16.08
CA ASP A 139 -19.93 -3.50 -17.35
C ASP A 139 -18.42 -3.65 -17.14
N GLU A 140 -17.64 -3.49 -18.20
CA GLU A 140 -16.20 -3.27 -18.11
C GLU A 140 -15.90 -2.01 -17.28
N PHE A 141 -14.95 -2.11 -16.34
CA PHE A 141 -14.62 -1.03 -15.42
C PHE A 141 -14.34 0.32 -16.13
N GLU A 142 -13.60 0.31 -17.23
CA GLU A 142 -13.29 1.52 -18.00
C GLU A 142 -14.54 2.21 -18.58
N LYS A 143 -15.59 1.45 -18.91
CA LYS A 143 -16.84 2.00 -19.44
C LYS A 143 -17.71 2.60 -18.34
N VAL A 144 -17.72 2.00 -17.15
CA VAL A 144 -18.49 2.52 -16.00
C VAL A 144 -17.77 3.60 -15.23
N TYR A 145 -16.43 3.68 -15.31
CA TYR A 145 -15.62 4.62 -14.54
C TYR A 145 -16.09 6.08 -14.65
N PRO A 146 -16.43 6.64 -15.83
CA PRO A 146 -16.95 8.01 -15.92
C PRO A 146 -18.19 8.25 -15.04
N ARG A 147 -19.10 7.27 -14.96
CA ARG A 147 -20.29 7.33 -14.10
C ARG A 147 -19.92 7.22 -12.62
N ILE A 148 -18.97 6.35 -12.27
CA ILE A 148 -18.45 6.22 -10.91
C ILE A 148 -17.83 7.55 -10.45
N LYS A 149 -16.98 8.14 -11.28
CA LYS A 149 -16.35 9.44 -11.03
C LYS A 149 -17.39 10.52 -10.77
N GLU A 150 -18.38 10.64 -11.63
CA GLU A 150 -19.46 11.63 -11.47
C GLU A 150 -20.23 11.41 -10.16
N TYR A 151 -20.55 10.15 -9.84
CA TYR A 151 -21.24 9.80 -8.60
C TYR A 151 -20.43 10.20 -7.36
N LEU A 152 -19.14 9.87 -7.32
CA LEU A 152 -18.24 10.21 -6.22
C LEU A 152 -18.09 11.73 -6.04
N GLN A 153 -17.98 12.48 -7.14
CA GLN A 153 -17.91 13.94 -7.15
C GLN A 153 -19.20 14.57 -6.61
N ARG A 154 -20.36 14.09 -7.05
CA ARG A 154 -21.67 14.55 -6.56
C ARG A 154 -21.85 14.26 -5.07
N GLY A 155 -21.40 13.11 -4.60
CA GLY A 155 -21.40 12.73 -3.18
C GLY A 155 -20.40 13.51 -2.30
N ARG A 156 -19.46 14.22 -2.93
CA ARG A 156 -18.37 14.99 -2.30
C ARG A 156 -17.55 14.14 -1.31
N PHE A 157 -17.27 12.89 -1.69
CA PHE A 157 -16.45 12.01 -0.88
C PHE A 157 -15.01 12.52 -0.86
N ARG A 158 -14.42 12.55 0.34
CA ARG A 158 -13.00 12.90 0.53
C ARG A 158 -12.15 11.64 0.67
N ASN A 159 -12.66 10.65 1.39
CA ASN A 159 -12.01 9.37 1.63
C ASN A 159 -12.52 8.38 0.60
N ILE A 160 -11.68 7.99 -0.35
CA ILE A 160 -12.08 7.12 -1.46
C ILE A 160 -11.06 6.00 -1.60
N LEU A 161 -11.52 4.75 -1.56
CA LEU A 161 -10.69 3.56 -1.75
C LEU A 161 -11.18 2.79 -2.97
N PHE A 162 -10.30 2.55 -3.93
CA PHE A 162 -10.57 1.67 -5.06
C PHE A 162 -9.88 0.32 -4.86
N ASN A 163 -10.62 -0.76 -4.99
CA ASN A 163 -10.11 -2.12 -5.14
C ASN A 163 -10.24 -2.53 -6.61
N LEU A 164 -9.12 -2.63 -7.29
CA LEU A 164 -9.01 -2.96 -8.71
C LEU A 164 -8.28 -4.31 -8.85
N ASP A 165 -9.00 -5.36 -8.51
CA ASP A 165 -8.53 -6.75 -8.51
C ASP A 165 -8.79 -7.45 -9.85
N GLN A 166 -8.15 -6.96 -10.91
CA GLN A 166 -8.39 -7.47 -12.25
C GLN A 166 -7.89 -8.91 -12.42
N CYS A 167 -8.71 -9.75 -13.06
CA CYS A 167 -8.35 -11.09 -13.46
C CYS A 167 -8.06 -11.16 -14.97
N GLY A 168 -6.94 -11.77 -15.36
CA GLY A 168 -6.59 -12.00 -16.77
C GLY A 168 -6.01 -10.76 -17.48
N HIS A 169 -6.43 -10.52 -18.72
CA HIS A 169 -5.88 -9.48 -19.61
C HIS A 169 -6.61 -8.13 -19.57
N SER A 170 -7.69 -8.01 -18.78
CA SER A 170 -8.35 -6.71 -18.58
C SER A 170 -7.39 -5.81 -17.79
N HIS A 171 -6.96 -4.71 -18.38
CA HIS A 171 -6.08 -3.74 -17.75
C HIS A 171 -6.80 -2.42 -17.57
N VAL A 172 -6.87 -1.94 -16.32
CA VAL A 172 -7.17 -0.54 -16.06
C VAL A 172 -5.99 0.30 -16.55
N THR A 173 -6.27 1.28 -17.38
CA THR A 173 -5.26 2.13 -18.02
C THR A 173 -4.56 3.02 -17.00
N THR A 174 -3.30 3.36 -17.25
CA THR A 174 -2.56 4.29 -16.38
C THR A 174 -3.18 5.69 -16.36
N GLU A 175 -3.91 6.05 -17.42
CA GLU A 175 -4.72 7.26 -17.54
C GLU A 175 -5.85 7.24 -16.51
N THR A 176 -6.61 6.15 -16.45
CA THR A 176 -7.69 5.96 -15.47
C THR A 176 -7.16 5.92 -14.04
N LEU A 177 -6.04 5.22 -13.78
CA LEU A 177 -5.41 5.23 -12.46
C LEU A 177 -4.99 6.65 -12.03
N ARG A 178 -4.36 7.42 -12.94
CA ARG A 178 -4.01 8.83 -12.68
C ARG A 178 -5.24 9.68 -12.42
N ASP A 179 -6.30 9.50 -13.18
CA ASP A 179 -7.53 10.27 -13.02
C ASP A 179 -8.21 9.96 -11.68
N ILE A 180 -8.22 8.69 -11.25
CA ILE A 180 -8.68 8.27 -9.92
C ILE A 180 -7.85 8.97 -8.84
N MET A 181 -6.53 8.85 -8.88
CA MET A 181 -5.64 9.40 -7.83
C MET A 181 -5.73 10.92 -7.70
N ASN A 182 -6.09 11.61 -8.79
CA ASN A 182 -6.30 13.05 -8.80
C ASN A 182 -7.73 13.50 -8.43
N SER A 183 -8.63 12.56 -8.10
CA SER A 183 -10.02 12.89 -7.80
C SER A 183 -10.22 13.57 -6.44
N ASP A 184 -9.46 13.17 -5.41
CA ASP A 184 -9.39 13.82 -4.10
C ASP A 184 -8.06 13.51 -3.39
N ASN A 185 -7.73 14.29 -2.36
CA ASN A 185 -6.48 14.21 -1.60
C ASN A 185 -6.38 12.96 -0.72
N SER A 186 -7.49 12.27 -0.45
CA SER A 186 -7.52 11.03 0.33
C SER A 186 -8.03 9.84 -0.49
N THR A 187 -7.57 9.79 -1.73
CA THR A 187 -7.80 8.68 -2.65
C THR A 187 -6.67 7.66 -2.57
N GLU A 188 -7.05 6.39 -2.60
CA GLU A 188 -6.13 5.25 -2.57
C GLU A 188 -6.63 4.13 -3.49
N ILE A 189 -5.70 3.35 -4.06
CA ILE A 189 -6.01 2.23 -4.96
C ILE A 189 -5.23 1.00 -4.51
N PHE A 190 -5.93 -0.10 -4.29
CA PHE A 190 -5.37 -1.45 -4.41
C PHE A 190 -5.50 -1.91 -5.84
N TYR A 191 -4.37 -2.20 -6.49
CA TYR A 191 -4.35 -2.66 -7.87
C TYR A 191 -3.64 -4.01 -7.94
N THR A 192 -4.39 -5.06 -8.27
CA THR A 192 -3.86 -6.41 -8.39
C THR A 192 -3.73 -6.78 -9.86
N PHE A 193 -2.59 -7.34 -10.26
CA PHE A 193 -2.42 -7.83 -11.63
C PHE A 193 -1.38 -8.95 -11.70
N MET A 194 -1.38 -9.70 -12.81
CA MET A 194 -0.32 -10.65 -13.13
C MET A 194 0.87 -9.92 -13.77
N ILE A 195 2.09 -10.17 -13.30
CA ILE A 195 3.30 -9.49 -13.82
C ILE A 195 3.51 -9.74 -15.31
N THR A 196 3.22 -10.94 -15.78
CA THR A 196 3.31 -11.30 -17.20
C THR A 196 2.43 -10.40 -18.06
N ALA A 197 1.24 -10.05 -17.56
CA ALA A 197 0.33 -9.15 -18.24
C ALA A 197 0.90 -7.71 -18.31
N LEU A 198 1.55 -7.23 -17.23
CA LEU A 198 2.29 -5.96 -17.26
C LEU A 198 3.46 -5.99 -18.25
N LEU A 199 4.27 -7.06 -18.26
CA LEU A 199 5.41 -7.19 -19.17
C LEU A 199 4.95 -7.19 -20.63
N THR A 200 3.89 -7.93 -20.95
CA THR A 200 3.28 -7.91 -22.29
C THR A 200 2.80 -6.51 -22.68
N TYR A 201 2.15 -5.80 -21.74
CA TYR A 201 1.72 -4.42 -21.97
C TYR A 201 2.92 -3.49 -22.23
N LEU A 202 3.96 -3.55 -21.40
CA LEU A 202 5.16 -2.72 -21.54
C LEU A 202 5.95 -3.04 -22.81
N GLN A 203 6.01 -4.31 -23.23
CA GLN A 203 6.65 -4.70 -24.49
C GLN A 203 5.95 -4.04 -25.69
N LYS A 204 4.63 -3.92 -25.65
CA LYS A 204 3.83 -3.30 -26.72
C LYS A 204 3.89 -1.77 -26.70
N HIS A 205 3.89 -1.16 -25.50
CA HIS A 205 3.68 0.28 -25.35
C HIS A 205 4.94 1.06 -24.96
N ASN A 206 5.88 0.46 -24.23
CA ASN A 206 7.11 1.09 -23.73
C ASN A 206 8.36 0.15 -23.83
N PRO A 207 8.69 -0.40 -25.02
CA PRO A 207 9.71 -1.44 -25.16
C PRO A 207 11.12 -1.00 -24.73
N GLN A 208 11.48 0.28 -24.95
CA GLN A 208 12.79 0.81 -24.60
C GLN A 208 13.01 0.89 -23.07
N MET A 209 11.96 1.22 -22.32
CA MET A 209 12.02 1.26 -20.85
C MET A 209 12.25 -0.15 -20.31
N LEU A 210 11.46 -1.11 -20.80
CA LEU A 210 11.55 -2.51 -20.42
C LEU A 210 12.95 -3.08 -20.74
N GLU A 211 13.48 -2.79 -21.94
CA GLU A 211 14.82 -3.24 -22.36
C GLU A 211 15.94 -2.70 -21.45
N ARG A 212 15.88 -1.43 -21.04
CA ARG A 212 16.85 -0.86 -20.08
C ARG A 212 16.79 -1.54 -18.72
N GLN A 213 15.60 -1.87 -18.24
CA GLN A 213 15.42 -2.50 -16.93
C GLN A 213 15.75 -3.99 -16.92
N LEU A 214 15.78 -4.65 -18.08
CA LEU A 214 16.15 -6.07 -18.20
C LEU A 214 17.63 -6.28 -18.54
N ALA A 215 18.36 -5.22 -18.89
CA ALA A 215 19.71 -5.30 -19.44
C ALA A 215 20.71 -6.06 -18.55
N HIS A 216 20.62 -5.93 -17.22
CA HIS A 216 21.51 -6.59 -16.27
C HIS A 216 21.23 -8.10 -16.11
N LEU A 217 20.03 -8.56 -16.48
CA LEU A 217 19.69 -9.99 -16.41
C LEU A 217 20.23 -10.79 -17.60
N SER A 218 20.87 -10.15 -18.59
CA SER A 218 21.29 -10.78 -19.85
C SER A 218 20.15 -11.46 -20.62
N ILE A 219 18.91 -11.03 -20.38
CA ILE A 219 17.72 -11.58 -21.02
C ILE A 219 17.48 -10.84 -22.33
N SER A 220 17.67 -11.53 -23.45
CA SER A 220 17.41 -10.97 -24.77
C SER A 220 15.91 -10.73 -24.99
N LYS A 221 15.60 -9.83 -25.93
CA LYS A 221 14.29 -9.23 -26.22
C LYS A 221 13.15 -10.21 -26.58
N LEU A 222 13.39 -11.52 -26.62
CA LEU A 222 12.47 -12.49 -27.21
C LEU A 222 11.79 -13.48 -26.26
N ASP A 223 12.25 -13.68 -25.02
CA ASP A 223 11.70 -14.77 -24.20
C ASP A 223 11.06 -14.29 -22.89
N LEU A 224 9.86 -13.69 -23.00
CA LEU A 224 8.95 -13.56 -21.85
C LEU A 224 8.59 -14.93 -21.23
N ASP A 225 8.68 -15.99 -22.03
CA ASP A 225 8.44 -17.36 -21.58
C ASP A 225 9.61 -17.88 -20.70
N LEU A 226 10.88 -17.58 -21.02
CA LEU A 226 12.03 -17.88 -20.13
C LEU A 226 11.97 -17.07 -18.83
N LEU A 227 11.46 -15.84 -18.89
CA LEU A 227 11.20 -15.02 -17.69
C LEU A 227 10.20 -15.68 -16.75
N SER A 228 9.19 -16.37 -17.30
CA SER A 228 8.20 -17.10 -16.51
C SER A 228 8.80 -18.29 -15.75
N GLU A 229 9.83 -18.94 -16.33
CA GLU A 229 10.58 -20.03 -15.70
C GLU A 229 11.55 -19.50 -14.62
N GLN A 230 12.05 -18.28 -14.79
CA GLN A 230 12.98 -17.60 -13.88
C GLN A 230 12.28 -16.83 -12.74
N MET A 231 10.94 -16.88 -12.62
CA MET A 231 10.18 -16.17 -11.55
C MET A 231 10.44 -16.70 -10.13
N SER A 232 11.30 -17.69 -9.95
CA SER A 232 11.81 -18.15 -8.66
C SER A 232 13.15 -17.50 -8.27
N ASN A 233 13.81 -16.81 -9.20
CA ASN A 233 15.10 -16.15 -8.97
C ASN A 233 14.92 -14.85 -8.16
N ARG A 234 15.77 -14.65 -7.14
CA ARG A 234 15.75 -13.45 -6.29
C ARG A 234 16.12 -12.18 -7.05
N GLN A 235 17.03 -12.25 -8.02
CA GLN A 235 17.40 -11.12 -8.87
C GLN A 235 16.24 -10.64 -9.75
N TRP A 236 15.35 -11.58 -10.15
CA TRP A 236 14.13 -11.23 -10.87
C TRP A 236 13.18 -10.41 -10.01
N LEU A 237 13.06 -10.71 -8.72
CA LEU A 237 12.16 -9.99 -7.81
C LEU A 237 12.50 -8.49 -7.76
N GLY A 238 13.76 -8.13 -7.47
CA GLY A 238 14.15 -6.71 -7.42
C GLY A 238 14.03 -6.00 -8.77
N THR A 239 14.26 -6.73 -9.87
CA THR A 239 14.05 -6.21 -11.23
C THR A 239 12.56 -5.95 -11.50
N ALA A 240 11.69 -6.89 -11.14
CA ALA A 240 10.25 -6.78 -11.31
C ALA A 240 9.67 -5.67 -10.44
N GLU A 241 10.13 -5.51 -9.19
CA GLU A 241 9.77 -4.39 -8.32
C GLU A 241 10.15 -3.04 -8.95
N ASN A 242 11.35 -2.96 -9.55
CA ASN A 242 11.80 -1.77 -10.27
C ASN A 242 10.96 -1.47 -11.52
N ILE A 243 10.56 -2.50 -12.27
CA ILE A 243 9.66 -2.37 -13.44
C ILE A 243 8.30 -1.86 -12.98
N VAL A 244 7.72 -2.46 -11.96
CA VAL A 244 6.42 -2.08 -11.40
C VAL A 244 6.46 -0.66 -10.86
N PHE A 245 7.45 -0.33 -10.02
CA PHE A 245 7.62 1.03 -9.53
C PHE A 245 7.73 2.03 -10.68
N SER A 246 8.56 1.73 -11.67
CA SER A 246 8.78 2.64 -12.81
C SER A 246 7.54 2.84 -13.68
N ALA A 247 6.72 1.79 -13.84
CA ALA A 247 5.47 1.83 -14.58
C ALA A 247 4.41 2.69 -13.86
N PHE A 248 4.36 2.66 -12.53
CA PHE A 248 3.29 3.27 -11.75
C PHE A 248 3.68 4.51 -10.94
N GLN A 249 4.97 4.88 -10.82
CA GLN A 249 5.43 6.06 -10.06
C GLN A 249 4.80 7.39 -10.51
N LYS A 250 4.32 7.45 -11.76
CA LYS A 250 3.60 8.63 -12.30
C LYS A 250 2.09 8.59 -12.06
N CYS A 251 1.57 7.49 -11.52
CA CYS A 251 0.15 7.31 -11.26
C CYS A 251 -0.28 7.88 -9.90
N ALA A 252 0.61 7.89 -8.92
CA ALA A 252 0.33 8.34 -7.57
C ALA A 252 1.55 8.98 -6.92
N GLN A 253 1.33 9.80 -5.88
CA GLN A 253 2.42 10.37 -5.11
C GLN A 253 3.19 9.29 -4.34
N PHE A 254 2.49 8.26 -3.84
CA PHE A 254 3.09 7.12 -3.17
C PHE A 254 2.73 5.81 -3.86
N VAL A 255 3.74 4.98 -4.09
CA VAL A 255 3.61 3.68 -4.77
C VAL A 255 4.33 2.62 -3.95
N SER A 256 3.61 1.54 -3.63
CA SER A 256 4.16 0.36 -2.98
C SER A 256 4.34 -0.74 -4.03
N PRO A 257 5.57 -1.02 -4.51
CA PRO A 257 5.79 -1.95 -5.62
C PRO A 257 5.88 -3.43 -5.19
N PHE A 258 5.66 -3.72 -3.91
CA PHE A 258 5.88 -5.05 -3.34
C PHE A 258 4.87 -6.07 -3.86
N SER A 259 5.37 -7.29 -4.03
CA SER A 259 4.54 -8.43 -4.44
C SER A 259 4.18 -9.30 -3.26
N ILE A 260 3.11 -10.08 -3.44
CA ILE A 260 2.75 -11.13 -2.48
C ILE A 260 3.47 -12.41 -2.89
N ASN A 261 4.09 -13.07 -1.90
CA ASN A 261 4.74 -14.36 -2.04
C ASN A 261 3.75 -15.39 -2.57
N ASN A 262 4.14 -16.03 -3.66
CA ASN A 262 3.38 -17.07 -4.30
C ASN A 262 4.24 -18.35 -4.30
N PRO A 263 3.75 -19.47 -3.74
CA PRO A 263 4.50 -20.73 -3.67
C PRO A 263 5.06 -21.22 -5.00
N GLN A 264 4.45 -20.82 -6.14
CA GLN A 264 4.87 -21.18 -7.50
C GLN A 264 5.63 -20.05 -8.25
N GLY A 265 6.19 -19.09 -7.52
CA GLY A 265 6.99 -17.97 -8.06
C GLY A 265 6.21 -16.66 -8.18
N TRP A 266 6.94 -15.54 -8.29
CA TRP A 266 6.39 -14.17 -8.24
C TRP A 266 5.54 -13.85 -9.48
N ARG A 267 4.24 -14.13 -9.41
CA ARG A 267 3.30 -14.01 -10.54
C ARG A 267 2.29 -12.88 -10.39
N TYR A 268 1.92 -12.58 -9.15
CA TYR A 268 0.86 -11.64 -8.81
C TYR A 268 1.44 -10.48 -8.01
N TRP A 269 1.12 -9.27 -8.45
CA TRP A 269 1.43 -8.05 -7.73
C TRP A 269 0.15 -7.49 -7.14
N LEU A 270 0.21 -7.13 -5.86
CA LEU A 270 -0.77 -6.28 -5.21
C LEU A 270 -0.06 -4.97 -4.91
N ILE A 271 -0.28 -3.95 -5.74
CA ILE A 271 0.29 -2.63 -5.51
C ILE A 271 -0.70 -1.76 -4.76
N HIS A 272 -0.17 -0.90 -3.90
CA HIS A 272 -0.92 0.15 -3.22
C HIS A 272 -0.47 1.51 -3.76
N LEU A 273 -1.42 2.27 -4.29
CA LEU A 273 -1.24 3.64 -4.76
C LEU A 273 -1.95 4.58 -3.79
N ALA A 274 -1.26 5.63 -3.35
CA ALA A 274 -1.82 6.56 -2.38
C ALA A 274 -1.41 8.02 -2.61
N SER A 275 -2.28 8.94 -2.20
CA SER A 275 -2.02 10.39 -2.21
C SER A 275 -1.31 10.89 -0.93
N SER A 276 -1.12 10.04 0.08
CA SER A 276 -0.54 10.43 1.36
C SER A 276 0.54 9.45 1.83
N TYR A 277 1.63 10.00 2.38
CA TYR A 277 2.70 9.19 2.95
C TYR A 277 2.19 8.33 4.11
N ARG A 278 1.15 8.79 4.83
CA ARG A 278 0.58 8.08 5.96
C ARG A 278 -0.07 6.77 5.51
N ALA A 279 -0.71 6.77 4.34
CA ALA A 279 -1.29 5.57 3.76
C ALA A 279 -0.20 4.56 3.35
N ARG A 280 0.89 5.04 2.74
CA ARG A 280 2.07 4.23 2.40
C ARG A 280 2.75 3.65 3.64
N GLN A 281 2.84 4.43 4.71
CA GLN A 281 3.34 4.01 6.02
C GLN A 281 2.48 2.87 6.60
N VAL A 282 1.16 3.07 6.67
CA VAL A 282 0.23 2.06 7.17
C VAL A 282 0.33 0.78 6.34
N TYR A 283 0.41 0.89 5.02
CA TYR A 283 0.57 -0.27 4.14
C TYR A 283 1.85 -1.02 4.48
N ASN A 284 2.97 -0.31 4.61
CA ASN A 284 4.26 -0.91 4.97
C ASN A 284 4.19 -1.70 6.28
N ASN A 285 3.56 -1.11 7.31
CA ASN A 285 3.42 -1.75 8.61
C ASN A 285 2.58 -3.03 8.53
N VAL A 286 1.57 -3.08 7.65
CA VAL A 286 0.80 -4.31 7.37
C VAL A 286 1.66 -5.36 6.67
N LEU A 287 2.57 -4.98 5.77
CA LEU A 287 3.50 -5.95 5.15
C LEU A 287 4.40 -6.61 6.20
N HIS A 288 4.89 -5.83 7.17
CA HIS A 288 5.67 -6.36 8.30
C HIS A 288 4.89 -7.32 9.20
N LYS A 289 3.60 -7.06 9.45
CA LYS A 289 2.73 -8.01 10.17
C LYS A 289 2.58 -9.33 9.39
N ASN A 290 2.74 -9.29 8.07
CA ASN A 290 2.61 -10.42 7.14
C ASN A 290 3.97 -10.86 6.55
N SER A 291 5.06 -10.77 7.31
CA SER A 291 6.44 -10.99 6.84
C SER A 291 6.70 -12.35 6.17
N LYS A 292 5.94 -13.40 6.49
CA LYS A 292 6.03 -14.71 5.82
C LYS A 292 5.56 -14.71 4.36
N SER A 293 4.87 -13.64 3.99
CA SER A 293 4.05 -13.57 2.79
C SER A 293 4.60 -12.62 1.75
N GLN A 294 5.73 -11.98 2.00
CA GLN A 294 6.33 -10.98 1.11
C GLN A 294 7.85 -11.01 1.25
N ALA A 295 8.53 -10.59 0.19
CA ALA A 295 9.95 -10.31 0.23
C ALA A 295 10.23 -9.13 -0.69
N HIS A 296 11.27 -8.40 -0.36
CA HIS A 296 11.85 -7.35 -1.19
C HIS A 296 13.31 -7.72 -1.47
N PHE A 297 13.79 -7.44 -2.69
CA PHE A 297 15.20 -7.64 -3.02
C PHE A 297 15.85 -6.28 -3.29
N GLY A 298 16.77 -5.89 -2.42
CA GLY A 298 17.35 -4.55 -2.46
C GLY A 298 17.83 -4.10 -1.09
N ARG A 299 17.91 -2.79 -0.90
CA ARG A 299 18.39 -2.20 0.37
C ARG A 299 17.29 -2.16 1.42
N SER A 300 17.68 -2.42 2.66
CA SER A 300 16.83 -2.45 3.85
C SER A 300 16.50 -1.05 4.39
N GLY A 301 17.37 -0.07 4.15
CA GLY A 301 17.26 1.33 4.61
C GLY A 301 16.52 2.26 3.64
N LEU A 302 17.12 3.39 3.29
CA LEU A 302 16.62 4.27 2.22
C LEU A 302 17.19 3.84 0.86
N ASN A 303 16.58 4.35 -0.22
CA ASN A 303 16.90 3.99 -1.60
C ASN A 303 16.78 2.48 -1.88
N MET A 304 15.70 1.86 -1.37
CA MET A 304 15.44 0.41 -1.43
C MET A 304 15.56 -0.21 -2.83
N LEU A 305 15.18 0.55 -3.85
CA LEU A 305 15.16 0.15 -5.25
C LEU A 305 16.48 0.40 -5.99
N ALA A 306 17.45 1.05 -5.34
CA ALA A 306 18.77 1.28 -5.92
C ALA A 306 19.44 -0.07 -6.21
N HIS A 307 19.69 -0.33 -7.48
CA HIS A 307 20.46 -1.48 -7.92
C HIS A 307 21.92 -1.06 -8.00
N ASP A 308 22.74 -1.51 -7.06
CA ASP A 308 24.19 -1.49 -7.23
C ASP A 308 24.63 -2.86 -7.78
N PRO A 309 25.14 -2.96 -9.01
CA PRO A 309 25.66 -4.21 -9.57
C PRO A 309 26.83 -4.80 -8.78
N GLN A 310 27.48 -4.01 -7.91
CA GLN A 310 28.59 -4.42 -7.04
C GLN A 310 28.13 -4.81 -5.63
N GLU A 311 26.94 -4.39 -5.18
CA GLU A 311 26.35 -4.89 -3.94
C GLU A 311 25.46 -6.10 -4.27
N GLU A 312 25.78 -7.27 -3.68
CA GLU A 312 24.84 -8.39 -3.68
C GLU A 312 23.59 -7.95 -2.91
N GLY A 313 22.55 -7.49 -3.61
CA GLY A 313 21.27 -7.14 -3.00
C GLY A 313 20.81 -8.26 -2.07
N THR A 314 20.43 -7.91 -0.85
CA THR A 314 19.96 -8.87 0.16
C THR A 314 18.45 -9.03 0.06
N LEU A 315 17.96 -10.21 0.46
CA LEU A 315 16.54 -10.49 0.51
C LEU A 315 15.96 -9.95 1.82
N TYR A 316 15.19 -8.86 1.75
CA TYR A 316 14.45 -8.28 2.86
C TYR A 316 13.14 -9.04 3.08
N LEU A 317 13.03 -9.78 4.18
CA LEU A 317 11.87 -10.62 4.48
C LEU A 317 10.83 -9.96 5.39
N PHE A 318 10.95 -8.66 5.66
CA PHE A 318 10.05 -7.90 6.56
C PHE A 318 9.95 -8.47 7.98
N ASP A 319 10.78 -9.44 8.36
CA ASP A 319 10.84 -10.07 9.66
C ASP A 319 11.68 -9.25 10.66
N VAL A 320 11.84 -9.77 11.88
CA VAL A 320 12.57 -9.06 12.95
C VAL A 320 14.04 -8.83 12.57
N ASN A 321 14.68 -9.82 11.92
CA ASN A 321 16.08 -9.69 11.51
C ASN A 321 16.23 -8.61 10.43
N ALA A 322 15.31 -8.58 9.46
CA ALA A 322 15.27 -7.55 8.42
C ALA A 322 15.05 -6.15 9.02
N ARG A 323 14.22 -6.02 10.07
CA ARG A 323 14.04 -4.75 10.79
C ARG A 323 15.32 -4.26 11.47
N ASP A 324 16.11 -5.16 12.05
CA ASP A 324 17.38 -4.79 12.67
C ASP A 324 18.44 -4.38 11.64
N GLU A 325 18.50 -5.05 10.49
CA GLU A 325 19.34 -4.63 9.35
C GLU A 325 18.93 -3.25 8.83
N ALA A 326 17.61 -3.01 8.68
CA ALA A 326 17.07 -1.72 8.26
C ALA A 326 17.50 -0.59 9.21
N LYS A 327 17.41 -0.80 10.54
CA LYS A 327 17.89 0.20 11.52
C LYS A 327 19.36 0.53 11.32
N GLY A 328 20.20 -0.48 11.08
CA GLY A 328 21.62 -0.31 10.80
C GLY A 328 21.85 0.62 9.60
N GLN A 329 21.19 0.37 8.46
CA GLN A 329 21.30 1.23 7.28
C GLN A 329 20.70 2.63 7.49
N LEU A 330 19.57 2.72 8.20
CA LEU A 330 18.90 4.00 8.50
C LEU A 330 19.76 4.94 9.35
N HIS A 331 20.68 4.40 10.18
CA HIS A 331 21.60 5.22 10.97
C HIS A 331 22.51 6.09 10.09
N ASP A 332 22.92 5.58 8.93
CA ASP A 332 23.75 6.32 7.98
C ASP A 332 22.89 7.07 6.95
N ASP A 333 21.79 6.45 6.50
CA ASP A 333 20.96 6.98 5.43
C ASP A 333 20.19 8.25 5.82
N ILE A 334 19.65 8.33 7.05
CA ILE A 334 18.84 9.48 7.49
C ILE A 334 19.68 10.76 7.59
N PRO A 335 20.85 10.79 8.29
CA PRO A 335 21.71 11.97 8.32
C PRO A 335 22.18 12.39 6.93
N LYS A 336 22.57 11.42 6.07
CA LYS A 336 22.99 11.68 4.70
C LYS A 336 21.89 12.39 3.91
N LEU A 337 20.65 11.87 3.95
CA LEU A 337 19.51 12.52 3.31
C LEU A 337 19.33 13.96 3.79
N ILE A 338 19.39 14.21 5.11
CA ILE A 338 19.21 15.57 5.65
C ILE A 338 20.32 16.51 5.16
N SER A 339 21.56 16.05 5.12
CA SER A 339 22.70 16.84 4.63
C SER A 339 22.55 17.30 3.17
N GLU A 340 21.85 16.53 2.34
CA GLU A 340 21.58 16.90 0.94
C GLU A 340 20.62 18.11 0.84
N PHE A 341 19.89 18.42 1.91
CA PHE A 341 18.96 19.54 2.01
C PHE A 341 19.44 20.63 2.99
N GLY A 342 20.74 20.66 3.27
CA GLY A 342 21.36 21.62 4.19
C GLY A 342 21.68 20.95 5.53
N ASP A 343 20.93 21.27 6.57
CA ASP A 343 21.11 20.69 7.91
C ASP A 343 19.80 20.39 8.63
N ALA A 344 18.65 20.76 8.06
CA ALA A 344 17.33 20.60 8.67
C ALA A 344 16.25 20.34 7.62
N LEU A 345 15.26 19.53 7.98
CA LEU A 345 14.12 19.21 7.14
C LEU A 345 12.83 19.18 7.97
N ASN A 346 11.74 19.70 7.44
CA ASN A 346 10.44 19.52 8.08
C ASN A 346 10.03 18.03 8.03
N MET A 347 9.43 17.51 9.10
CA MET A 347 9.07 16.09 9.18
C MET A 347 8.07 15.66 8.10
N ALA A 348 7.08 16.49 7.74
CA ALA A 348 6.16 16.16 6.65
C ALA A 348 6.89 16.05 5.30
N GLU A 349 7.87 16.92 5.06
CA GLU A 349 8.72 16.86 3.87
C GLU A 349 9.62 15.61 3.88
N PHE A 350 10.26 15.32 5.02
CA PHE A 350 11.07 14.12 5.21
C PHE A 350 10.27 12.85 4.84
N TYR A 351 9.08 12.68 5.42
CA TYR A 351 8.21 11.55 5.11
C TYR A 351 7.83 11.51 3.63
N GLY A 352 7.50 12.66 3.04
CA GLY A 352 7.18 12.77 1.61
C GLY A 352 8.30 12.27 0.69
N ARG A 353 9.56 12.36 1.14
CA ARG A 353 10.75 11.92 0.38
C ARG A 353 11.06 10.44 0.57
N ILE A 354 10.94 9.93 1.79
CA ILE A 354 11.46 8.60 2.11
C ILE A 354 10.49 7.45 1.82
N TYR A 355 9.18 7.64 1.93
CA TYR A 355 8.25 6.49 1.98
C TYR A 355 8.08 5.75 0.65
N ASN A 356 8.47 6.34 -0.49
CA ASN A 356 8.58 5.61 -1.76
C ASN A 356 9.87 4.79 -1.88
N HIS A 357 10.86 5.10 -1.07
CA HIS A 357 12.24 4.63 -1.23
C HIS A 357 12.71 3.81 -0.04
N THR A 358 11.82 3.32 0.81
CA THR A 358 12.19 2.50 1.98
C THR A 358 11.21 1.34 2.18
N PRO A 359 11.70 0.13 2.53
CA PRO A 359 10.87 -0.96 2.99
C PRO A 359 10.75 -0.93 4.52
N ALA A 360 11.42 0.00 5.22
CA ALA A 360 11.56 -0.04 6.66
C ALA A 360 10.26 0.29 7.42
N HIS A 361 10.05 -0.37 8.54
CA HIS A 361 8.91 -0.13 9.41
C HIS A 361 8.98 1.28 9.99
N SER A 362 7.82 1.93 10.19
CA SER A 362 7.81 3.32 10.68
C SER A 362 8.43 3.51 12.06
N ASP A 363 8.24 2.52 12.93
CA ASP A 363 8.83 2.54 14.26
C ASP A 363 10.36 2.51 14.19
N ASP A 364 10.93 1.76 13.25
CA ASP A 364 12.38 1.67 13.10
C ASP A 364 12.94 3.01 12.64
N ILE A 365 12.28 3.67 11.68
CA ILE A 365 12.63 5.02 11.25
C ILE A 365 12.62 6.00 12.44
N HIS A 366 11.55 6.02 13.24
CA HIS A 366 11.42 6.95 14.36
C HIS A 366 12.38 6.65 15.51
N VAL A 367 12.62 5.37 15.80
CA VAL A 367 13.59 4.93 16.81
C VAL A 367 14.99 5.35 16.39
N THR A 368 15.39 5.08 15.15
CA THR A 368 16.68 5.50 14.61
C THR A 368 16.85 7.01 14.69
N MET A 369 15.84 7.83 14.37
CA MET A 369 15.94 9.29 14.50
C MET A 369 16.24 9.76 15.93
N ILE A 370 15.68 9.10 16.94
CA ILE A 370 15.88 9.47 18.36
C ILE A 370 17.22 8.95 18.89
N GLU A 371 17.63 7.75 18.47
CA GLU A 371 18.85 7.09 18.94
C GLU A 371 20.11 7.57 18.21
N ASN A 372 19.96 8.19 17.04
CA ASN A 372 21.10 8.64 16.25
C ASN A 372 21.84 9.82 16.94
N PRO A 373 23.16 9.68 17.19
CA PRO A 373 23.94 10.71 17.89
C PRO A 373 24.04 12.01 17.10
N ASP A 374 23.88 11.97 15.78
CA ASP A 374 24.04 13.12 14.89
C ASP A 374 22.71 13.83 14.60
N LEU A 375 21.58 13.33 15.12
CA LEU A 375 20.24 13.88 14.86
C LEU A 375 19.58 14.46 16.09
N GLU A 376 18.80 15.51 15.89
CA GLU A 376 17.82 16.00 16.86
C GLU A 376 16.49 16.35 16.16
N ILE A 377 15.39 16.22 16.90
CA ILE A 377 14.06 16.56 16.41
C ILE A 377 13.53 17.71 17.25
N ILE A 378 13.26 18.84 16.59
CA ILE A 378 12.84 20.10 17.19
C ILE A 378 11.35 20.30 16.98
N THR A 379 10.63 20.56 18.07
CA THR A 379 9.21 20.92 18.06
C THR A 379 9.00 22.33 17.53
N PRO A 380 7.79 22.70 17.06
CA PRO A 380 7.47 24.08 16.68
C PRO A 380 7.72 25.11 17.79
N SER A 381 7.66 24.68 19.06
CA SER A 381 7.96 25.50 20.25
C SER A 381 9.45 25.59 20.62
N GLY A 382 10.35 24.96 19.86
CA GLY A 382 11.80 24.96 20.10
C GLY A 382 12.31 23.90 21.09
N GLY A 383 11.43 23.10 21.71
CA GLY A 383 11.81 21.94 22.51
C GLY A 383 12.28 20.75 21.66
N THR A 384 12.89 19.74 22.30
CA THR A 384 13.40 18.52 21.62
C THR A 384 12.50 17.31 21.89
N ARG A 385 12.28 16.44 20.89
CA ARG A 385 11.65 15.13 21.11
C ARG A 385 12.66 14.15 21.70
N ARG A 386 12.21 13.33 22.65
CA ARG A 386 13.02 12.29 23.32
C ARG A 386 12.45 10.87 23.15
N LYS A 387 11.25 10.75 22.60
CA LYS A 387 10.57 9.47 22.41
C LYS A 387 10.06 9.37 20.97
N ALA A 388 10.26 8.22 20.34
CA ALA A 388 9.90 7.95 18.95
C ALA A 388 8.40 8.16 18.67
N ASN A 389 7.53 7.83 19.63
CA ASN A 389 6.08 7.97 19.50
C ASN A 389 5.57 9.41 19.67
N GLN A 390 6.43 10.37 19.99
CA GLN A 390 6.07 11.78 20.14
C GLN A 390 6.38 12.63 18.91
N ILE A 391 7.03 12.06 17.90
CA ILE A 391 7.40 12.76 16.66
C ILE A 391 6.12 13.13 15.91
N ASP A 392 6.00 14.41 15.58
CA ASP A 392 4.86 14.97 14.86
C ASP A 392 5.30 15.54 13.50
N ILE A 393 4.38 15.60 12.56
CA ILE A 393 4.59 16.10 11.19
C ILE A 393 5.03 17.57 11.15
N LYS A 394 4.71 18.33 12.21
CA LYS A 394 5.09 19.74 12.36
C LYS A 394 6.49 19.92 12.95
N ASP A 395 7.10 18.85 13.45
CA ASP A 395 8.46 18.90 13.96
C ASP A 395 9.47 19.10 12.80
N THR A 396 10.70 19.43 13.16
CA THR A 396 11.84 19.58 12.24
C THR A 396 12.92 18.59 12.66
N ILE A 397 13.36 17.72 11.76
CA ILE A 397 14.55 16.89 11.97
C ILE A 397 15.79 17.67 11.52
N LYS A 398 16.84 17.64 12.33
CA LYS A 398 18.04 18.45 12.13
C LYS A 398 19.31 17.65 12.47
N LEU A 399 20.39 17.91 11.74
CA LEU A 399 21.74 17.50 12.13
C LEU A 399 22.20 18.30 13.36
N LYS A 400 22.63 17.61 14.40
CA LYS A 400 23.24 18.27 15.56
C LYS A 400 24.45 19.05 15.10
N SER A 401 24.60 20.28 15.61
CA SER A 401 25.83 21.04 15.40
C SER A 401 26.98 20.25 16.00
N GLN A 402 27.91 19.81 15.15
CA GLN A 402 29.06 19.00 15.54
C GLN A 402 29.87 19.77 16.61
N THR A 403 29.75 19.40 17.89
CA THR A 403 30.50 20.07 18.98
C THR A 403 31.89 19.47 19.21
N SER A 404 32.28 18.42 18.49
CA SER A 404 33.60 17.80 18.66
C SER A 404 34.60 18.30 17.63
N PHE A 405 35.22 19.45 17.93
CA PHE A 405 36.60 19.68 17.49
C PHE A 405 37.49 18.73 18.29
N PHE A 406 38.01 17.67 17.67
CA PHE A 406 39.17 16.99 18.24
C PHE A 406 40.34 17.99 18.17
N PRO A 407 41.01 18.35 19.29
CA PRO A 407 42.21 19.15 19.22
C PRO A 407 43.31 18.25 18.66
N MET A 408 43.56 18.35 17.35
CA MET A 408 44.73 17.77 16.71
C MET A 408 45.96 18.46 17.30
N PHE A 409 46.61 17.79 18.24
CA PHE A 409 47.98 18.01 18.74
C PHE A 409 48.37 19.46 19.09
N GLN A 410 48.28 19.79 20.39
CA GLN A 410 49.25 20.73 20.96
C GLN A 410 50.64 20.08 20.91
N ARG A 411 51.48 20.51 19.96
CA ARG A 411 52.92 20.29 20.04
C ARG A 411 53.40 20.99 21.31
N LYS A 412 53.85 20.22 22.30
CA LYS A 412 54.67 20.73 23.40
C LYS A 412 55.97 21.26 22.80
N THR A 413 56.30 22.49 23.22
CA THR A 413 57.54 23.25 22.98
C THR A 413 58.81 22.45 23.21
#